data_AF-A0A0Q7ESR6-F1
#
_entry.id   AF-A0A0Q7ESR6-F1
#
_cell.length_a   1.000
_cell.length_b   1.000
_cell.length_c   1.000
_cell.angle_alpha   90.00
_cell.angle_beta   90.00
_cell.angle_gamma   90.00
#
_symmetry.space_group_name_H-M   'P 1'
#
loop_
_entity.id
_entity.type
_entity.pdbx_description
1 polymer ?
#
loop_
_entity_poly.entity_id
_entity_poly.type
_entity_poly.pdbx_seq_one_letter_code
_entity_poly.pdbx_strand_id
1 'polypeptide(L)'
;MMAVDTMNKDAIFTSAGQAVHVAYMITGQEAPQDAPLRKMLIRMLESAANPGTEQRAWLEQLRGQSSRRVNFAGLSPLEVRAQCALIVHAVKSKLPRMETWALQARYGHTEVEDGEGSRRFAFSAERIEAIKGLSDWLAPSFPAVKPFAVDCMIGKLYANHQKMEISFRELAGNFGGNHMTYARAFDKIRTRLRELEQVALDRLEPYLREQGVVGDFFE
;
A
#
# COMPACT_ATOMS: atom_id res chain seq x y z
N MET A 1 -18.14 5.78 33.04
CA MET A 1 -16.66 5.62 33.05
C MET A 1 -16.18 5.91 31.64
N MET A 2 -15.78 7.14 31.37
CA MET A 2 -15.32 7.59 30.05
C MET A 2 -13.86 7.18 29.89
N ALA A 3 -13.55 6.42 28.85
CA ALA A 3 -12.17 6.10 28.50
C ALA A 3 -11.49 7.39 28.03
N VAL A 4 -10.32 7.66 28.63
CA VAL A 4 -9.46 8.78 28.28
C VAL A 4 -8.96 8.56 26.85
N ASP A 5 -9.52 9.34 25.94
CA ASP A 5 -9.05 9.46 24.55
C ASP A 5 -7.66 10.09 24.62
N THR A 6 -6.65 9.24 24.74
CA THR A 6 -5.26 9.69 24.84
C THR A 6 -4.89 10.09 23.43
N MET A 7 -4.93 11.40 23.14
CA MET A 7 -4.31 11.96 21.93
C MET A 7 -2.85 11.51 21.92
N ASN A 8 -2.59 10.38 21.29
CA ASN A 8 -1.25 9.92 21.04
C ASN A 8 -0.69 10.99 20.10
N LYS A 9 0.30 11.78 20.54
CA LYS A 9 0.95 12.87 19.77
C LYS A 9 2.28 12.43 19.10
N ASP A 10 2.67 11.18 19.33
CA ASP A 10 3.88 10.56 18.78
C ASP A 10 3.66 9.43 17.73
N ALA A 11 2.43 9.07 17.33
CA ALA A 11 2.24 8.04 16.30
C ALA A 11 2.63 8.50 14.88
N ILE A 12 2.86 7.49 14.05
CA ILE A 12 3.50 7.62 12.74
C ILE A 12 2.49 7.99 11.65
N PHE A 13 1.27 7.43 11.73
CA PHE A 13 0.25 7.55 10.69
C PHE A 13 -1.08 8.06 11.26
N THR A 14 -1.90 8.69 10.41
CA THR A 14 -3.23 9.17 10.81
C THR A 14 -4.35 8.15 10.62
N SER A 15 -4.09 7.04 9.91
CA SER A 15 -5.07 5.97 9.73
C SER A 15 -4.41 4.63 9.35
N ALA A 16 -5.09 3.51 9.59
CA ALA A 16 -4.66 2.18 9.17
C ALA A 16 -4.48 2.08 7.65
N GLY A 17 -5.37 2.70 6.86
CA GLY A 17 -5.28 2.70 5.40
C GLY A 17 -3.97 3.31 4.91
N GLN A 18 -3.55 4.41 5.53
CA GLN A 18 -2.27 5.03 5.23
C GLN A 18 -1.09 4.18 5.72
N ALA A 19 -1.16 3.67 6.95
CA ALA A 19 -0.12 2.85 7.55
C ALA A 19 0.15 1.59 6.69
N VAL A 20 -0.90 0.88 6.30
CA VAL A 20 -0.82 -0.32 5.45
C VAL A 20 -0.27 0.04 4.06
N HIS A 21 -0.77 1.11 3.43
CA HIS A 21 -0.29 1.52 2.11
C HIS A 21 1.22 1.82 2.11
N VAL A 22 1.68 2.62 3.09
CA VAL A 22 3.09 2.99 3.22
C VAL A 22 3.93 1.77 3.58
N ALA A 23 3.42 0.89 4.45
CA ALA A 23 4.11 -0.32 4.85
C ALA A 23 4.43 -1.22 3.65
N TYR A 24 3.43 -1.52 2.81
CA TYR A 24 3.63 -2.31 1.59
C TYR A 24 4.59 -1.65 0.59
N MET A 25 4.53 -0.32 0.45
CA MET A 25 5.48 0.41 -0.39
C MET A 25 6.92 0.28 0.11
N ILE A 26 7.15 0.47 1.41
CA ILE A 26 8.50 0.45 1.99
C ILE A 26 9.07 -0.97 2.01
N THR A 27 8.27 -1.98 2.35
CA THR A 27 8.74 -3.37 2.37
C THR A 27 8.95 -3.94 0.97
N GLY A 28 8.27 -3.40 -0.04
CA GLY A 28 8.44 -3.77 -1.45
C GLY A 28 9.67 -3.15 -2.12
N GLN A 29 10.38 -2.22 -1.45
CA GLN A 29 11.64 -1.66 -1.95
C GLN A 29 12.83 -2.43 -1.40
N GLU A 30 13.94 -2.44 -2.13
CA GLU A 30 15.23 -2.89 -1.59
C GLU A 30 15.56 -2.14 -0.30
N ALA A 31 16.28 -2.81 0.61
CA ALA A 31 16.71 -2.18 1.85
C ALA A 31 17.46 -0.88 1.51
N PRO A 32 17.04 0.28 2.06
CA PRO A 32 17.73 1.52 1.78
C PRO A 32 19.19 1.33 2.16
N GLN A 33 20.06 1.41 1.16
CA GLN A 33 21.48 1.55 1.43
C GLN A 33 21.64 2.87 2.16
N ASP A 34 22.35 2.83 3.29
CA ASP A 34 22.67 4.03 4.02
C ASP A 34 23.26 5.05 3.04
N ALA A 35 22.82 6.31 3.10
CA ALA A 35 23.38 7.39 2.32
C ALA A 35 24.42 8.13 3.18
N PRO A 36 25.66 7.60 3.31
CA PRO A 36 26.66 8.14 4.24
C PRO A 36 26.97 9.60 3.93
N LEU A 37 26.98 9.98 2.65
CA LEU A 37 27.15 11.37 2.22
C LEU A 37 26.05 12.29 2.75
N ARG A 38 24.77 11.86 2.65
CA ARG A 38 23.64 12.65 3.18
C ARG A 38 23.71 12.81 4.69
N LYS A 39 24.01 11.73 5.43
CA LYS A 39 24.20 11.78 6.90
C LYS A 39 25.38 12.67 7.29
N MET A 40 26.48 12.60 6.56
CA MET A 40 27.66 13.43 6.79
C MET A 40 27.35 14.92 6.56
N LEU A 41 26.65 15.26 5.47
CA LEU A 41 26.24 16.63 5.17
C LEU A 41 25.29 17.20 6.24
N ILE A 42 24.32 16.41 6.70
CA ILE A 42 23.43 16.80 7.81
C ILE A 42 24.26 17.11 9.07
N ARG A 43 25.16 16.21 9.48
CA ARG A 43 26.02 16.41 10.66
C ARG A 43 26.93 17.63 10.54
N MET A 44 27.50 17.88 9.36
CA MET A 44 28.33 19.06 9.10
C MET A 44 27.56 20.37 9.20
N LEU A 45 26.30 20.38 8.76
CA LEU A 45 25.43 21.55 8.83
C LEU A 45 24.88 21.77 10.24
N GLU A 46 24.59 20.70 10.99
CA GLU A 46 24.15 20.75 12.39
C GLU A 46 25.26 21.19 13.36
N SER A 47 26.54 20.93 13.04
CA SER A 47 27.68 21.33 13.87
C SER A 47 28.10 22.79 13.69
N ALA A 48 27.50 23.51 12.73
CA ALA A 48 27.76 24.94 12.53
C ALA A 48 27.16 25.76 13.68
N ALA A 49 27.98 26.51 14.42
CA ALA A 49 27.55 27.26 15.61
C ALA A 49 26.52 28.37 15.34
N ASN A 50 26.47 28.90 14.11
CA ASN A 50 25.50 29.91 13.67
C ASN A 50 25.10 29.66 12.21
N PRO A 51 24.17 28.73 11.94
CA PRO A 51 23.79 28.42 10.57
C PRO A 51 23.02 29.60 9.97
N GLY A 52 23.48 30.08 8.81
CA GLY A 52 22.80 31.09 8.02
C GLY A 52 21.47 30.60 7.45
N THR A 53 20.65 31.51 6.92
CA THR A 53 19.31 31.19 6.39
C THR A 53 19.35 30.15 5.28
N GLU A 54 20.36 30.22 4.40
CA GLU A 54 20.57 29.24 3.31
C GLU A 54 20.97 27.86 3.82
N GLN A 55 21.82 27.80 4.86
CA GLN A 55 22.23 26.53 5.47
C GLN A 55 21.07 25.84 6.18
N ARG A 56 20.16 26.60 6.81
CA ARG A 56 18.91 26.06 7.38
C ARG A 56 17.97 25.56 6.28
N ALA A 57 17.77 26.34 5.22
CA ALA A 57 16.95 25.91 4.09
C ALA A 57 17.49 24.62 3.44
N TRP A 58 18.81 24.53 3.30
CA TRP A 58 19.47 23.34 2.78
C TRP A 58 19.39 22.15 3.73
N LEU A 59 19.54 22.36 5.04
CA LEU A 59 19.34 21.33 6.07
C LEU A 59 17.91 20.77 6.03
N GLU A 60 16.90 21.64 5.90
CA GLU A 60 15.50 21.23 5.76
C GLU A 60 15.25 20.46 4.46
N GLN A 61 15.89 20.86 3.36
CA GLN A 61 15.83 20.13 2.10
C GLN A 61 16.50 18.74 2.21
N LEU A 62 17.64 18.65 2.91
CA LEU A 62 18.36 17.40 3.17
C LEU A 62 17.63 16.49 4.15
N ARG A 63 16.84 17.02 5.09
CA ARG A 63 15.94 16.23 5.96
C ARG A 63 14.71 15.75 5.19
N GLY A 64 14.29 16.53 4.20
CA GLY A 64 13.05 16.31 3.45
C GLY A 64 11.89 16.98 4.18
N GLN A 65 10.93 17.51 3.42
CA GLN A 65 9.74 18.11 4.02
C GLN A 65 8.87 17.02 4.64
N SER A 66 8.52 17.18 5.91
CA SER A 66 7.51 16.32 6.54
C SER A 66 6.21 16.47 5.77
N SER A 67 5.70 15.37 5.22
CA SER A 67 4.33 15.38 4.74
C SER A 67 3.43 15.54 5.97
N ARG A 68 2.46 16.46 5.96
CA ARG A 68 1.45 16.62 7.04
C ARG A 68 0.54 15.39 7.21
N ARG A 69 0.96 14.20 6.80
CA ARG A 69 0.20 12.97 6.92
C ARG A 69 1.03 11.84 7.54
N VAL A 70 2.36 11.93 7.56
CA VAL A 70 3.22 10.89 8.14
C VAL A 70 4.29 11.56 9.00
N ASN A 71 4.42 11.12 10.24
CA ASN A 71 5.44 11.60 11.16
C ASN A 71 6.52 10.54 11.39
N PHE A 72 7.63 10.64 10.65
CA PHE A 72 8.82 9.81 10.88
C PHE A 72 9.87 10.53 11.72
N ALA A 73 9.54 11.66 12.35
CA ALA A 73 10.51 12.43 13.13
C ALA A 73 11.07 11.55 14.27
N GLY A 74 12.39 11.57 14.42
CA GLY A 74 13.08 10.78 15.45
C GLY A 74 13.34 9.31 15.11
N LEU A 75 12.81 8.79 14.00
CA LEU A 75 13.06 7.41 13.57
C LEU A 75 14.15 7.35 12.48
N SER A 76 15.06 6.39 12.63
CA SER A 76 15.99 6.01 11.57
C SER A 76 15.26 5.29 10.43
N PRO A 77 15.83 5.27 9.20
CA PRO A 77 15.26 4.52 8.08
C PRO A 77 15.05 3.03 8.38
N LEU A 78 15.93 2.44 9.19
CA LEU A 78 15.81 1.04 9.60
C LEU A 78 14.63 0.81 10.55
N GLU A 79 14.42 1.70 11.51
CA GLU A 79 13.28 1.64 12.42
C GLU A 79 11.96 1.84 11.67
N VAL A 80 11.90 2.79 10.72
CA VAL A 80 10.72 2.96 9.85
C VAL A 80 10.43 1.68 9.07
N ARG A 81 11.45 1.05 8.47
CA ARG A 81 11.28 -0.22 7.75
C ARG A 81 10.84 -1.35 8.68
N ALA A 82 11.37 -1.42 9.90
CA ALA A 82 10.97 -2.41 10.90
C ALA A 82 9.48 -2.23 11.29
N GLN A 83 9.04 -1.00 11.54
CA GLN A 83 7.63 -0.70 11.82
C GLN A 83 6.72 -1.08 10.64
N CYS A 84 7.14 -0.78 9.41
CA CYS A 84 6.42 -1.20 8.21
C CYS A 84 6.33 -2.73 8.08
N ALA A 85 7.41 -3.46 8.38
CA ALA A 85 7.39 -4.92 8.38
C ALA A 85 6.43 -5.49 9.43
N LEU A 86 6.34 -4.88 10.62
CA LEU A 86 5.38 -5.27 11.66
C LEU A 86 3.93 -5.04 11.20
N ILE A 87 3.64 -3.94 10.50
CA ILE A 87 2.31 -3.69 9.93
C ILE A 87 1.95 -4.76 8.89
N VAL A 88 2.85 -5.09 7.96
CA VAL A 88 2.62 -6.16 6.96
C VAL A 88 2.44 -7.52 7.65
N HIS A 89 3.19 -7.79 8.71
CA HIS A 89 3.00 -9.00 9.51
C HIS A 89 1.64 -9.03 10.21
N ALA A 90 1.17 -7.90 10.76
CA ALA A 90 -0.16 -7.78 11.37
C ALA A 90 -1.26 -8.07 10.33
N VAL A 91 -1.13 -7.57 9.10
CA VAL A 91 -2.05 -7.90 7.99
C VAL A 91 -2.12 -9.41 7.74
N LYS A 92 -0.99 -10.12 7.78
CA LYS A 92 -0.93 -11.57 7.55
C LYS A 92 -1.42 -12.41 8.75
N SER A 93 -1.28 -11.90 9.97
CA SER A 93 -1.53 -12.67 11.21
C SER A 93 -2.85 -12.36 11.91
N LYS A 94 -3.40 -11.16 11.73
CA LYS A 94 -4.61 -10.68 12.44
C LYS A 94 -5.86 -10.68 11.56
N LEU A 95 -5.70 -10.70 10.24
CA LEU A 95 -6.83 -10.68 9.32
C LEU A 95 -7.22 -12.08 8.85
N PRO A 96 -8.53 -12.33 8.63
CA PRO A 96 -8.98 -13.46 7.84
C PRO A 96 -8.40 -13.43 6.44
N ARG A 97 -8.21 -14.62 5.84
CA ARG A 97 -7.52 -14.80 4.55
C ARG A 97 -8.06 -13.92 3.42
N MET A 98 -9.39 -13.72 3.36
CA MET A 98 -10.01 -12.88 2.33
C MET A 98 -9.62 -11.40 2.46
N GLU A 99 -9.63 -10.89 3.69
CA GLU A 99 -9.24 -9.52 4.02
C GLU A 99 -7.74 -9.33 3.75
N THR A 100 -6.89 -10.31 4.10
CA THR A 100 -5.46 -10.31 3.77
C THR A 100 -5.24 -10.24 2.26
N TRP A 101 -5.92 -11.08 1.47
CA TRP A 101 -5.79 -11.07 0.01
C TRP A 101 -6.27 -9.76 -0.61
N ALA A 102 -7.31 -9.13 -0.09
CA ALA A 102 -7.77 -7.82 -0.58
C ALA A 102 -6.67 -6.75 -0.44
N LEU A 103 -6.04 -6.67 0.74
CA LEU A 103 -4.95 -5.71 0.97
C LEU A 103 -3.69 -6.06 0.15
N GLN A 104 -3.34 -7.34 0.02
CA GLN A 104 -2.21 -7.79 -0.81
C GLN A 104 -2.45 -7.54 -2.31
N ALA A 105 -3.66 -7.76 -2.81
CA ALA A 105 -3.99 -7.49 -4.21
C ALA A 105 -3.96 -5.99 -4.53
N ARG A 106 -4.39 -5.15 -3.58
CA ARG A 106 -4.40 -3.69 -3.72
C ARG A 106 -3.02 -3.05 -3.59
N TYR A 107 -2.27 -3.42 -2.55
CA TYR A 107 -1.02 -2.75 -2.18
C TYR A 107 0.24 -3.57 -2.49
N GLY A 108 0.10 -4.83 -2.89
CA GLY A 108 1.21 -5.69 -3.25
C GLY A 108 2.04 -5.13 -4.40
N HIS A 109 3.30 -5.53 -4.41
CA HIS A 109 4.29 -5.02 -5.37
C HIS A 109 3.99 -5.43 -6.81
N THR A 110 4.32 -4.55 -7.75
CA THR A 110 4.40 -4.87 -9.18
C THR A 110 5.88 -4.94 -9.52
N GLU A 111 6.35 -6.14 -9.85
CA GLU A 111 7.71 -6.37 -10.31
C GLU A 111 7.92 -5.75 -11.70
N VAL A 112 9.13 -5.25 -11.93
CA VAL A 112 9.56 -4.74 -13.22
C VAL A 112 10.58 -5.73 -13.77
N GLU A 113 10.20 -6.44 -14.83
CA GLU A 113 11.13 -7.25 -15.60
C GLU A 113 11.69 -6.39 -16.75
N ASP A 114 12.98 -6.05 -16.65
CA ASP A 114 13.73 -5.46 -17.76
C ASP A 114 14.14 -6.61 -18.72
N GLY A 115 13.23 -6.97 -19.65
CA GLY A 115 13.53 -7.89 -20.75
C GLY A 115 13.89 -7.15 -22.04
N GLU A 116 14.75 -7.75 -22.89
CA GLU A 116 15.18 -7.31 -24.24
C GLU A 116 14.49 -6.05 -24.81
N GLY A 117 14.89 -4.86 -24.32
CA GLY A 117 14.43 -3.57 -24.83
C GLY A 117 13.00 -3.12 -24.46
N SER A 118 12.24 -3.86 -23.65
CA SER A 118 10.89 -3.48 -23.21
C SER A 118 10.66 -3.76 -21.72
N ARG A 119 10.36 -2.71 -20.95
CA ARG A 119 9.97 -2.82 -19.54
C ARG A 119 8.63 -3.53 -19.43
N ARG A 120 8.62 -4.77 -18.92
CA ARG A 120 7.39 -5.50 -18.61
C ARG A 120 7.06 -5.33 -17.14
N PHE A 121 5.84 -4.87 -16.87
CA PHE A 121 5.32 -4.79 -15.51
C PHE A 121 4.53 -6.07 -15.23
N ALA A 122 4.98 -6.84 -14.25
CA ALA A 122 4.31 -8.07 -13.82
C ALA A 122 3.87 -7.92 -12.36
N PHE A 123 2.74 -8.52 -11.99
CA PHE A 123 2.38 -8.60 -10.58
C PHE A 123 3.33 -9.58 -9.87
N SER A 124 3.73 -9.26 -8.64
CA SER A 124 4.54 -10.19 -7.84
C SER A 124 3.80 -11.50 -7.57
N ALA A 125 4.53 -12.57 -7.26
CA ALA A 125 3.94 -13.88 -6.96
C ALA A 125 2.89 -13.82 -5.83
N GLU A 126 3.19 -13.09 -4.73
CA GLU A 126 2.23 -12.90 -3.64
C GLU A 126 0.95 -12.20 -4.11
N ARG A 127 1.08 -11.24 -5.03
CA ARG A 127 -0.06 -10.47 -5.55
C ARG A 127 -0.90 -11.32 -6.50
N ILE A 128 -0.27 -12.15 -7.32
CA ILE A 128 -0.96 -13.11 -8.19
C ILE A 128 -1.74 -14.13 -7.34
N GLU A 129 -1.14 -14.66 -6.28
CA GLU A 129 -1.82 -15.58 -5.36
C GLU A 129 -3.04 -14.91 -4.71
N ALA A 130 -2.89 -13.66 -4.25
CA ALA A 130 -3.99 -12.90 -3.66
C ALA A 130 -5.14 -12.64 -4.65
N ILE A 131 -4.82 -12.27 -5.89
CA ILE A 131 -5.83 -12.08 -6.96
C ILE A 131 -6.58 -13.38 -7.21
N LYS A 132 -5.87 -14.50 -7.32
CA LYS A 132 -6.47 -15.82 -7.53
C LYS A 132 -7.37 -16.23 -6.36
N GLY A 133 -6.91 -16.04 -5.12
CA GLY A 133 -7.70 -16.35 -3.94
C GLY A 133 -9.00 -15.53 -3.85
N LEU A 134 -8.94 -14.24 -4.19
CA LEU A 134 -10.14 -13.39 -4.28
C LEU A 134 -11.08 -13.85 -5.40
N SER A 135 -10.53 -14.24 -6.55
CA SER A 135 -11.29 -14.73 -7.68
C SER A 135 -12.04 -16.02 -7.35
N ASP A 136 -11.35 -17.01 -6.76
CA ASP A 136 -11.96 -18.28 -6.35
C ASP A 136 -13.09 -18.06 -5.33
N TRP A 137 -12.92 -17.10 -4.42
CA TRP A 137 -13.96 -16.72 -3.46
C TRP A 137 -15.14 -15.98 -4.10
N LEU A 138 -14.90 -15.13 -5.10
CA LEU A 138 -15.94 -14.36 -5.78
C LEU A 138 -16.67 -15.16 -6.85
N ALA A 139 -16.02 -16.17 -7.45
CA ALA A 139 -16.54 -16.92 -8.60
C ALA A 139 -17.99 -17.45 -8.41
N PRO A 140 -18.39 -17.99 -7.24
CA PRO A 140 -19.77 -18.42 -7.01
C PRO A 140 -20.82 -17.29 -7.14
N SER A 141 -20.43 -16.04 -6.93
CA SER A 141 -21.31 -14.87 -7.07
C SER A 141 -21.48 -14.39 -8.51
N PHE A 142 -20.67 -14.92 -9.45
CA PHE A 142 -20.65 -14.52 -10.86
C PHE A 142 -20.69 -15.74 -11.80
N PRO A 143 -21.72 -16.60 -11.74
CA PRO A 143 -21.77 -17.84 -12.52
C PRO A 143 -21.78 -17.63 -14.05
N ALA A 144 -22.16 -16.44 -14.51
CA ALA A 144 -22.16 -16.06 -15.92
C ALA A 144 -20.80 -15.58 -16.45
N VAL A 145 -19.78 -15.49 -15.58
CA VAL A 145 -18.44 -15.01 -15.91
C VAL A 145 -17.45 -16.17 -15.76
N LYS A 146 -16.58 -16.37 -16.76
CA LYS A 146 -15.53 -17.39 -16.67
C LYS A 146 -14.54 -17.04 -15.54
N PRO A 147 -14.05 -18.01 -14.74
CA PRO A 147 -13.15 -17.75 -13.62
C PRO A 147 -11.92 -16.89 -13.97
N PHE A 148 -11.22 -17.22 -15.06
CA PHE A 148 -10.07 -16.43 -15.53
C PHE A 148 -10.43 -14.98 -15.91
N ALA A 149 -11.65 -14.72 -16.35
CA ALA A 149 -12.09 -13.35 -16.60
C ALA A 149 -12.31 -12.57 -15.30
N VAL A 150 -12.65 -13.26 -14.19
CA VAL A 150 -12.68 -12.67 -12.84
C VAL A 150 -11.27 -12.31 -12.40
N ASP A 151 -10.26 -13.18 -12.61
CA ASP A 151 -8.85 -12.87 -12.34
C ASP A 151 -8.43 -11.58 -13.06
N CYS A 152 -8.72 -11.49 -14.36
CA CYS A 152 -8.38 -10.31 -15.16
C CYS A 152 -9.14 -9.05 -14.71
N MET A 153 -10.39 -9.18 -14.25
CA MET A 153 -11.16 -8.04 -13.73
C MET A 153 -10.61 -7.55 -12.38
N ILE A 154 -10.18 -8.44 -11.50
CA ILE A 154 -9.53 -8.06 -10.23
C ILE A 154 -8.15 -7.47 -10.52
N GLY A 155 -7.38 -8.08 -11.43
CA GLY A 155 -6.12 -7.53 -11.92
C GLY A 155 -6.31 -6.14 -12.53
N LYS A 156 -7.37 -5.93 -13.33
CA LYS A 156 -7.74 -4.61 -13.86
C LYS A 156 -8.00 -3.62 -12.74
N LEU A 157 -8.73 -3.98 -11.69
CA LEU A 157 -9.07 -3.07 -10.61
C LEU A 157 -7.83 -2.45 -9.93
N TYR A 158 -6.75 -3.23 -9.80
CA TYR A 158 -5.54 -2.81 -9.10
C TYR A 158 -4.32 -2.56 -10.00
N ALA A 159 -4.47 -2.73 -11.31
CA ALA A 159 -3.42 -2.44 -12.27
C ALA A 159 -3.09 -0.95 -12.30
N ASN A 160 -1.82 -0.63 -12.59
CA ASN A 160 -1.48 0.71 -13.01
C ASN A 160 -1.97 0.90 -14.45
N HIS A 161 -3.12 1.53 -14.62
CA HIS A 161 -3.76 1.72 -15.92
C HIS A 161 -2.95 2.53 -16.94
N GLN A 162 -1.92 3.28 -16.52
CA GLN A 162 -1.00 3.94 -17.44
C GLN A 162 -0.01 2.95 -18.09
N LYS A 163 0.16 1.77 -17.50
CA LYS A 163 1.16 0.76 -17.87
C LYS A 163 0.53 -0.57 -18.31
N MET A 164 -0.66 -0.89 -17.80
CA MET A 164 -1.42 -2.10 -18.13
C MET A 164 -2.90 -1.75 -18.26
N GLU A 165 -3.37 -1.57 -19.50
CA GLU A 165 -4.79 -1.43 -19.79
C GLU A 165 -5.39 -2.81 -20.09
N ILE A 166 -6.47 -3.16 -19.40
CA ILE A 166 -7.27 -4.35 -19.67
C ILE A 166 -8.63 -3.88 -20.16
N SER A 167 -9.02 -4.13 -21.40
CA SER A 167 -10.31 -3.69 -21.94
C SER A 167 -11.41 -4.73 -21.76
N PHE A 168 -12.65 -4.31 -21.48
CA PHE A 168 -13.81 -5.23 -21.44
C PHE A 168 -14.11 -5.82 -22.83
N ARG A 169 -13.73 -5.14 -23.91
CA ARG A 169 -13.84 -5.68 -25.27
C ARG A 169 -12.85 -6.81 -25.50
N GLU A 170 -11.62 -6.67 -24.99
CA GLU A 170 -10.61 -7.74 -25.05
C GLU A 170 -11.04 -8.93 -24.19
N LEU A 171 -11.60 -8.68 -23.00
CA LEU A 171 -12.17 -9.75 -22.19
C LEU A 171 -13.29 -10.50 -22.93
N ALA A 172 -14.18 -9.78 -23.61
CA ALA A 172 -15.22 -10.41 -24.43
C ALA A 172 -14.64 -11.17 -25.64
N GLY A 173 -13.58 -10.66 -26.27
CA GLY A 173 -12.89 -11.36 -27.35
C GLY A 173 -12.20 -12.65 -26.89
N ASN A 174 -11.50 -12.61 -25.75
CA ASN A 174 -10.70 -13.72 -25.23
C ASN A 174 -11.54 -14.77 -24.50
N PHE A 175 -12.59 -14.35 -23.80
CA PHE A 175 -13.40 -15.23 -22.94
C PHE A 175 -14.81 -15.46 -23.49
N GLY A 176 -15.22 -14.77 -24.56
CA GLY A 176 -16.56 -14.82 -25.14
C GLY A 176 -17.58 -13.97 -24.38
N GLY A 177 -18.80 -13.89 -24.88
CA GLY A 177 -19.89 -13.14 -24.24
C GLY A 177 -19.92 -11.66 -24.61
N ASN A 178 -20.74 -10.88 -23.87
CA ASN A 178 -20.95 -9.45 -24.14
C ASN A 178 -20.06 -8.58 -23.22
N HIS A 179 -19.33 -7.63 -23.79
CA HIS A 179 -18.52 -6.65 -23.05
C HIS A 179 -19.31 -5.92 -21.94
N MET A 180 -20.62 -5.69 -22.13
CA MET A 180 -21.49 -5.09 -21.12
C MET A 180 -21.72 -6.00 -19.91
N THR A 181 -21.69 -7.32 -20.10
CA THR A 181 -21.76 -8.29 -18.99
C THR A 181 -20.52 -8.16 -18.11
N TYR A 182 -19.33 -8.06 -18.70
CA TYR A 182 -18.08 -7.85 -17.98
C TYR A 182 -18.05 -6.49 -17.26
N ALA A 183 -18.51 -5.42 -17.91
CA ALA A 183 -18.57 -4.09 -17.27
C ALA A 183 -19.45 -4.11 -16.00
N ARG A 184 -20.65 -4.71 -16.09
CA ARG A 184 -21.57 -4.84 -14.94
C ARG A 184 -21.00 -5.74 -13.83
N ALA A 185 -20.34 -6.84 -14.21
CA ALA A 185 -19.70 -7.73 -13.25
C ALA A 185 -18.54 -7.01 -12.54
N PHE A 186 -17.71 -6.27 -13.29
CA PHE A 186 -16.60 -5.48 -12.77
C PHE A 186 -17.07 -4.44 -11.74
N ASP A 187 -18.17 -3.73 -12.00
CA ASP A 187 -18.71 -2.77 -11.04
C ASP A 187 -19.09 -3.42 -9.71
N LYS A 188 -19.73 -4.60 -9.75
CA LYS A 188 -20.08 -5.36 -8.55
C LYS A 188 -18.83 -5.87 -7.81
N ILE A 189 -17.86 -6.42 -8.55
CA ILE A 189 -16.57 -6.88 -8.00
C ILE A 189 -15.86 -5.71 -7.30
N ARG A 190 -15.77 -4.56 -7.97
CA ARG A 190 -15.15 -3.35 -7.44
C ARG A 190 -15.79 -2.90 -6.13
N THR A 191 -17.12 -2.84 -6.08
CA THR A 191 -17.83 -2.48 -4.84
C THR A 191 -17.53 -3.48 -3.73
N ARG A 192 -17.64 -4.79 -4.04
CA ARG A 192 -17.43 -5.84 -3.05
C ARG A 192 -16.01 -5.87 -2.48
N LEU A 193 -15.02 -5.64 -3.33
CA LEU A 193 -13.62 -5.59 -2.91
C LEU A 193 -13.32 -4.33 -2.08
N ARG A 194 -13.89 -3.17 -2.43
CA ARG A 194 -13.75 -1.96 -1.61
C ARG A 194 -14.37 -2.11 -0.22
N GLU A 195 -15.54 -2.76 -0.13
CA GLU A 195 -16.15 -3.09 1.17
C GLU A 195 -15.23 -4.00 1.99
N LEU A 196 -14.68 -5.04 1.36
CA LEU A 196 -13.78 -5.98 2.02
C LEU A 196 -12.49 -5.31 2.50
N GLU A 197 -11.92 -4.41 1.70
CA GLU A 197 -10.76 -3.59 2.07
C GLU A 197 -11.08 -2.69 3.28
N GLN A 198 -12.25 -2.04 3.29
CA GLN A 198 -12.63 -1.18 4.40
C GLN A 198 -12.79 -1.98 5.69
N VAL A 199 -13.46 -3.14 5.63
CA VAL A 199 -13.60 -4.06 6.78
C VAL A 199 -12.22 -4.50 7.30
N ALA A 200 -11.28 -4.81 6.39
CA ALA A 200 -9.93 -5.19 6.76
C ALA A 200 -9.19 -4.07 7.51
N LEU A 201 -9.33 -2.82 7.03
CA LEU A 201 -8.72 -1.65 7.66
C LEU A 201 -9.35 -1.35 9.02
N ASP A 202 -10.68 -1.39 9.11
CA ASP A 202 -11.43 -1.19 10.35
C ASP A 202 -11.07 -2.24 11.41
N ARG A 203 -10.80 -3.48 11.00
CA ARG A 203 -10.34 -4.55 11.90
C ARG A 203 -8.91 -4.33 12.40
N LEU A 204 -8.03 -3.73 11.59
CA LEU A 204 -6.64 -3.44 11.96
C LEU A 204 -6.49 -2.17 12.80
N GLU A 205 -7.35 -1.18 12.59
CA GLU A 205 -7.27 0.14 13.23
C GLU A 205 -7.09 0.07 14.76
N PRO A 206 -7.88 -0.72 15.54
CA PRO A 206 -7.73 -0.77 16.99
C PRO A 206 -6.34 -1.27 17.41
N TYR A 207 -5.82 -2.30 16.73
CA TYR A 207 -4.51 -2.86 17.02
C TYR A 207 -3.40 -1.85 16.69
N LEU A 208 -3.47 -1.17 15.54
CA LEU A 208 -2.47 -0.18 15.15
C LEU A 208 -2.48 1.05 16.07
N ARG A 209 -3.65 1.43 16.61
CA ARG A 209 -3.78 2.47 17.62
C ARG A 209 -3.19 2.04 18.96
N GLU A 210 -3.46 0.82 19.40
CA GLU A 210 -2.88 0.24 20.62
C GLU A 210 -1.35 0.17 20.55
N GLN A 211 -0.78 -0.17 19.40
CA GLN A 211 0.67 -0.18 19.17
C GLN A 211 1.28 1.23 19.02
N GLY A 212 0.46 2.29 19.08
CA GLY A 212 0.91 3.67 18.89
C GLY A 212 1.47 3.96 17.50
N VAL A 213 1.03 3.19 16.49
CA VAL A 213 1.41 3.37 15.08
C VAL A 213 0.44 4.33 14.39
N VAL A 214 -0.83 4.28 14.78
CA VAL A 214 -1.90 5.17 14.29
C VAL A 214 -2.40 6.05 15.44
N GLY A 215 -2.68 7.33 15.16
CA GLY A 215 -3.28 8.27 16.09
C GLY A 215 -3.69 9.57 15.42
N ASP A 216 -4.16 10.53 16.22
CA ASP A 216 -4.74 11.77 15.74
C ASP A 216 -3.83 12.97 16.12
N PHE A 217 -3.01 13.43 15.17
CA PHE A 217 -1.96 14.45 15.40
C PHE A 217 -2.32 15.86 14.94
N PHE A 218 -3.53 16.06 14.41
CA PHE A 218 -3.95 17.34 13.84
C PHE A 218 -5.19 17.86 14.58
N GLU A 219 -5.02 19.00 15.26
CA GLU A 219 -6.09 19.97 15.53
C GLU A 219 -6.37 20.81 14.27
#